data_AF-A0A0D2G1Z0-F1
#
_entry.id   AF-A0A0D2G1Z0-F1
#
_cell.length_a   1.000
_cell.length_b   1.000
_cell.length_c   1.000
_cell.angle_alpha   90.00
_cell.angle_beta   90.00
_cell.angle_gamma   90.00
#
_symmetry.space_group_name_H-M   'P 1'
#
loop_
_entity.id
_entity.type
_entity.pdbx_description
1 polymer ?
#
loop_
_entity_poly.entity_id
_entity_poly.type
_entity_poly.pdbx_seq_one_letter_code
_entity_poly.pdbx_strand_id
1 'polypeptide(L)'
;MAERHPAAAFEAVLVPDGVDGTVHLAADKSFGTNPNQTISPVLNGVRNLLRDAAKEPSVPRFVVTSSNRAIYNAVPGKKFTIVANMGNEEAIGKSWRLPPYEEDRKWDVYAALKTQCELEYWRFGQEEKPSFVINSVFPSDVVSPTFHPEQPGSTSKLALDF
;
A
#
# COMPACT_ATOMS: atom_id res chain seq x y z
N MET A 1 -17.94 -10.93 23.88
CA MET A 1 -16.84 -10.01 23.53
C MET A 1 -17.10 -9.52 22.13
N ALA A 2 -17.17 -8.21 21.90
CA ALA A 2 -17.28 -7.68 20.55
C ALA A 2 -16.02 -8.08 19.75
N GLU A 3 -16.22 -8.53 18.53
CA GLU A 3 -15.14 -8.89 17.60
C GLU A 3 -14.20 -7.70 17.45
N ARG A 4 -12.98 -7.82 17.97
CA ARG A 4 -12.03 -6.70 18.07
C ARG A 4 -11.42 -6.30 16.72
N HIS A 5 -11.62 -7.13 15.70
CA HIS A 5 -11.11 -6.95 14.34
C HIS A 5 -12.16 -7.44 13.33
N PRO A 6 -13.23 -6.66 13.07
CA PRO A 6 -14.02 -6.89 11.86
C PRO A 6 -13.06 -6.86 10.66
N ALA A 7 -13.32 -7.70 9.65
CA ALA A 7 -12.56 -7.68 8.39
C ALA A 7 -12.32 -6.22 7.97
N ALA A 8 -11.06 -5.83 7.76
CA ALA A 8 -10.66 -4.45 7.58
C ALA A 8 -11.52 -3.77 6.48
N ALA A 9 -12.55 -3.05 6.90
CA ALA A 9 -13.40 -2.29 6.03
C ALA A 9 -12.81 -0.89 5.96
N PHE A 10 -12.09 -0.59 4.89
CA PHE A 10 -11.64 0.77 4.58
C PHE A 10 -12.81 1.69 4.18
N GLU A 11 -14.05 1.36 4.55
CA GLU A 11 -15.26 2.09 4.19
C GLU A 11 -15.39 3.41 4.95
N ALA A 12 -14.84 3.49 6.16
CA ALA A 12 -14.77 4.71 6.94
C ALA A 12 -13.33 4.92 7.44
N VAL A 13 -12.57 5.75 6.73
CA VAL A 13 -11.31 6.28 7.23
C VAL A 13 -11.58 7.74 7.57
N LEU A 14 -11.48 8.07 8.86
CA LEU A 14 -11.65 9.43 9.36
C LEU A 14 -10.27 10.03 9.59
N VAL A 15 -10.01 11.20 9.00
CA VAL A 15 -8.92 12.07 9.44
C VAL A 15 -9.48 12.96 10.56
N PRO A 16 -8.98 12.87 11.81
CA PRO A 16 -9.45 13.73 12.89
C PRO A 16 -9.19 15.21 12.59
N ASP A 17 -10.08 16.08 13.06
CA ASP A 17 -9.91 17.52 12.91
C ASP A 17 -8.65 18.01 13.65
N GLY A 18 -7.98 19.01 13.06
CA GLY A 18 -6.87 19.72 13.71
C GLY A 18 -5.52 18.98 13.76
N VAL A 19 -5.30 18.01 12.87
CA VAL A 19 -4.00 17.33 12.74
C VAL A 19 -3.02 18.11 11.85
N ASP A 20 -1.73 18.05 12.19
CA ASP A 20 -0.63 18.67 11.43
C ASP A 20 -0.09 17.79 10.28
N GLY A 21 -0.67 16.60 10.06
CA GLY A 21 -0.20 15.67 9.06
C GLY A 21 -0.84 14.30 9.18
N THR A 22 -0.90 13.59 8.05
CA THR A 22 -1.40 12.22 7.97
C THR A 22 -0.29 11.29 7.51
N VAL A 23 -0.06 10.19 8.22
CA VAL A 23 0.82 9.11 7.78
C VAL A 23 0.00 7.84 7.57
N HIS A 24 -0.18 7.45 6.33
CA HIS A 24 -0.94 6.26 5.97
C HIS A 24 -0.03 5.03 5.93
N LEU A 25 -0.14 4.20 6.98
CA LEU A 25 0.62 2.96 7.17
C LEU A 25 -0.21 1.68 6.91
N ALA A 26 -1.54 1.80 6.96
CA ALA A 26 -2.43 0.66 6.79
C ALA A 26 -2.34 0.12 5.35
N ALA A 27 -2.16 -1.19 5.22
CA ALA A 27 -2.10 -1.87 3.93
C ALA A 27 -2.60 -3.30 4.09
N ASP A 28 -3.16 -3.85 3.02
CA ASP A 28 -3.42 -5.30 2.97
C ASP A 28 -2.09 -6.05 2.95
N LYS A 29 -1.92 -6.92 3.96
CA LYS A 29 -0.80 -7.85 4.10
C LYS A 29 -1.29 -9.30 4.18
N SER A 30 -2.51 -9.57 3.68
CA SER A 30 -3.09 -10.92 3.62
C SER A 30 -2.34 -11.79 2.62
N PHE A 31 -1.71 -11.16 1.63
CA PHE A 31 -1.07 -11.82 0.50
C PHE A 31 -2.03 -12.71 -0.31
N GLY A 32 -3.29 -12.29 -0.43
CA GLY A 32 -4.28 -13.01 -1.24
C GLY A 32 -3.93 -13.03 -2.74
N THR A 33 -4.37 -14.08 -3.42
CA THR A 33 -4.10 -14.33 -4.84
C THR A 33 -5.17 -13.76 -5.77
N ASN A 34 -6.36 -13.43 -5.27
CA ASN A 34 -7.44 -12.88 -6.08
C ASN A 34 -7.40 -11.34 -6.07
N PRO A 35 -7.01 -10.67 -7.18
CA PRO A 35 -6.91 -9.21 -7.21
C PRO A 35 -8.25 -8.50 -6.99
N ASN A 36 -9.38 -9.16 -7.29
CA ASN A 36 -10.71 -8.58 -7.03
C ASN A 36 -11.03 -8.50 -5.53
N GLN A 37 -10.44 -9.37 -4.71
CA GLN A 37 -10.66 -9.43 -3.27
C GLN A 37 -9.57 -8.69 -2.48
N THR A 38 -8.42 -8.41 -3.10
CA THR A 38 -7.30 -7.70 -2.44
C THR A 38 -7.12 -6.28 -2.98
N ILE A 39 -7.00 -6.09 -4.29
CA ILE A 39 -6.67 -4.78 -4.89
C ILE A 39 -7.88 -3.86 -4.87
N SER A 40 -9.03 -4.32 -5.38
CA SER A 40 -10.21 -3.45 -5.56
C SER A 40 -10.71 -2.81 -4.25
N PRO A 41 -10.86 -3.55 -3.13
CA PRO A 41 -11.31 -2.95 -1.87
C PRO A 41 -10.31 -1.92 -1.32
N VAL A 42 -9.00 -2.19 -1.44
CA VAL A 42 -7.97 -1.27 -0.95
C VAL A 42 -7.95 0.02 -1.78
N LEU A 43 -8.06 -0.05 -3.11
CA LEU A 43 -8.13 1.16 -3.94
C LEU A 43 -9.35 2.03 -3.59
N ASN A 44 -10.49 1.41 -3.29
CA ASN A 44 -11.66 2.15 -2.81
C ASN A 44 -11.40 2.82 -1.46
N GLY A 45 -10.74 2.11 -0.54
CA GLY A 45 -10.30 2.66 0.75
C GLY A 45 -9.37 3.84 0.61
N VAL A 46 -8.37 3.74 -0.27
CA VAL A 46 -7.42 4.83 -0.56
C VAL A 46 -8.14 6.07 -1.10
N ARG A 47 -9.07 5.90 -2.04
CA ARG A 47 -9.85 7.01 -2.59
C ARG A 47 -10.71 7.68 -1.53
N ASN A 48 -11.34 6.90 -0.65
CA ASN A 48 -12.16 7.43 0.43
C ASN A 48 -11.30 8.20 1.45
N LEU A 49 -10.16 7.64 1.86
CA LEU A 49 -9.21 8.31 2.76
C LEU A 49 -8.69 9.64 2.19
N LEU A 50 -8.31 9.67 0.92
CA LEU A 50 -7.82 10.89 0.29
C LEU A 50 -8.88 11.99 0.22
N ARG A 51 -10.11 11.61 -0.14
CA ARG A 51 -11.26 12.52 -0.14
C ARG A 51 -11.57 13.03 1.25
N ASP A 52 -11.46 12.20 2.27
CA ASP A 52 -11.71 12.62 3.65
C ASP A 52 -10.61 13.55 4.17
N ALA A 53 -9.34 13.19 3.94
CA ALA A 53 -8.19 14.03 4.27
C ALA A 53 -8.27 15.42 3.62
N ALA A 54 -8.82 15.51 2.40
CA ALA A 54 -8.94 16.77 1.68
C ALA A 54 -10.01 17.71 2.26
N LYS A 55 -10.89 17.22 3.15
CA LYS A 55 -11.87 18.05 3.86
C LYS A 55 -11.25 18.80 5.03
N GLU A 56 -10.09 18.39 5.52
CA GLU A 56 -9.39 19.06 6.62
C GLU A 56 -8.33 20.03 6.05
N PRO A 57 -8.67 21.32 5.88
CA PRO A 57 -7.76 22.30 5.30
C PRO A 57 -6.50 22.53 6.16
N SER A 58 -6.50 22.15 7.44
CA SER A 58 -5.34 22.31 8.32
C SER A 58 -4.19 21.37 8.00
N VAL A 59 -4.44 20.24 7.30
CA VAL A 59 -3.40 19.25 7.02
C VAL A 59 -2.43 19.78 5.96
N PRO A 60 -1.14 19.97 6.27
CA PRO A 60 -0.15 20.41 5.29
C PRO A 60 0.50 19.25 4.53
N ARG A 61 0.49 18.02 5.08
CA ARG A 61 1.27 16.87 4.58
C ARG A 61 0.51 15.56 4.68
N PHE A 62 0.56 14.79 3.61
CA PHE A 62 0.08 13.41 3.55
C PHE A 62 1.22 12.50 3.13
N VAL A 63 1.67 11.62 4.02
CA VAL A 63 2.76 10.67 3.76
C VAL A 63 2.17 9.27 3.62
N VAL A 64 2.50 8.59 2.55
CA VAL A 64 2.14 7.18 2.37
C VAL A 64 3.37 6.27 2.54
N THR A 65 3.16 5.13 3.20
CA THR A 65 4.11 4.02 3.16
C THR A 65 3.79 3.07 2.02
N SER A 66 4.57 3.21 0.95
CA SER A 66 4.53 2.37 -0.23
C SER A 66 5.39 1.11 -0.05
N SER A 67 6.02 0.63 -1.11
CA SER A 67 6.99 -0.46 -1.10
C SER A 67 7.84 -0.38 -2.36
N ASN A 68 9.10 -0.81 -2.31
CA ASN A 68 9.92 -1.02 -3.51
C ASN A 68 9.21 -1.88 -4.58
N ARG A 69 8.29 -2.77 -4.18
CA ARG A 69 7.46 -3.58 -5.09
C ARG A 69 6.49 -2.78 -5.96
N ALA A 70 6.18 -1.54 -5.57
CA ALA A 70 5.45 -0.60 -6.42
C ALA A 70 6.27 -0.14 -7.64
N ILE A 71 7.59 -0.28 -7.58
CA ILE A 71 8.54 0.23 -8.58
C ILE A 71 9.10 -0.91 -9.43
N TYR A 72 9.52 -2.02 -8.80
CA TYR A 72 10.17 -3.12 -9.52
C TYR A 72 10.01 -4.48 -8.83
N ASN A 73 10.28 -5.55 -9.59
CA ASN A 73 10.53 -6.88 -9.07
C ASN A 73 12.03 -7.22 -9.16
N ALA A 74 12.60 -7.72 -8.07
CA ALA A 74 14.00 -8.15 -8.07
C ALA A 74 14.20 -9.34 -9.02
N VAL A 75 15.14 -9.22 -9.95
CA VAL A 75 15.54 -10.29 -10.87
C VAL A 75 17.00 -10.65 -10.58
N PRO A 76 17.29 -11.86 -10.04
CA PRO A 76 18.65 -12.27 -9.72
C PRO A 76 19.61 -12.10 -10.90
N GLY A 77 20.79 -11.53 -10.65
CA GLY A 77 21.82 -11.32 -11.67
C GLY A 77 21.56 -10.18 -12.66
N LYS A 78 20.40 -9.51 -12.61
CA LYS A 78 20.07 -8.40 -13.51
C LYS A 78 20.26 -7.05 -12.83
N LYS A 79 21.04 -6.17 -13.47
CA LYS A 79 21.15 -4.75 -13.09
C LYS A 79 20.05 -3.94 -13.78
N PHE A 80 19.50 -2.98 -13.06
CA PHE A 80 18.54 -2.01 -13.58
C PHE A 80 18.69 -0.68 -12.83
N THR A 81 18.33 0.41 -13.49
CA THR A 81 18.32 1.76 -12.91
C THR A 81 16.90 2.09 -12.50
N ILE A 82 16.72 2.64 -11.30
CA ILE A 82 15.42 3.11 -10.81
C ILE A 82 15.33 4.62 -11.04
N VAL A 83 14.21 5.10 -11.58
CA VAL A 83 13.91 6.53 -11.74
C VAL A 83 12.57 6.88 -11.12
N ALA A 84 12.35 8.17 -10.84
CA ALA A 84 11.25 8.65 -9.99
C ALA A 84 9.82 8.36 -10.51
N ASN A 85 9.66 8.14 -11.82
CA ASN A 85 8.36 7.90 -12.45
C ASN A 85 8.14 6.43 -12.88
N MET A 86 8.95 5.50 -12.37
CA MET A 86 8.73 4.07 -12.62
C MET A 86 7.54 3.54 -11.81
N GLY A 87 6.78 2.64 -12.43
CA GLY A 87 5.79 1.80 -11.77
C GLY A 87 5.95 0.35 -12.23
N ASN A 88 5.55 -0.60 -11.40
CA ASN A 88 5.66 -2.03 -11.70
C ASN A 88 4.48 -2.51 -12.59
N GLU A 89 4.44 -2.04 -13.82
CA GLU A 89 3.41 -2.39 -14.81
C GLU A 89 3.35 -3.90 -15.09
N GLU A 90 4.51 -4.58 -15.05
CA GLU A 90 4.60 -6.03 -15.20
C GLU A 90 3.79 -6.76 -14.12
N ALA A 91 3.90 -6.34 -12.85
CA ALA A 91 3.12 -6.93 -11.77
C ALA A 91 1.62 -6.70 -11.97
N ILE A 92 1.21 -5.50 -12.41
CA ILE A 92 -0.19 -5.22 -12.74
C ILE A 92 -0.67 -6.22 -13.79
N GLY A 93 0.04 -6.34 -14.92
CA GLY A 93 -0.34 -7.27 -15.99
C GLY A 93 -0.44 -8.73 -15.52
N LYS A 94 0.51 -9.20 -14.71
CA LYS A 94 0.50 -10.58 -14.18
C LYS A 94 -0.60 -10.82 -13.15
N SER A 95 -0.95 -9.82 -12.35
CA SER A 95 -1.96 -9.97 -11.29
C SER A 95 -3.39 -10.12 -11.82
N TRP A 96 -3.75 -9.41 -12.89
CA TRP A 96 -5.12 -9.37 -13.43
C TRP A 96 -5.43 -10.46 -14.47
N ARG A 97 -4.63 -11.55 -14.51
CA ARG A 97 -4.92 -12.73 -15.36
C ARG A 97 -6.23 -13.42 -14.92
N LEU A 98 -6.90 -14.14 -15.83
CA LEU A 98 -8.14 -14.87 -15.50
C LEU A 98 -7.90 -15.96 -14.43
N PRO A 99 -8.94 -16.43 -13.73
CA PRO A 99 -8.83 -17.57 -12.82
C PRO A 99 -8.31 -18.83 -13.54
N PRO A 100 -7.67 -19.77 -12.81
CA PRO A 100 -7.61 -19.84 -11.35
C PRO A 100 -6.61 -18.87 -10.68
N TYR A 101 -6.94 -18.42 -9.47
CA TYR A 101 -6.13 -17.52 -8.64
C TYR A 101 -5.14 -18.31 -7.78
N GLU A 102 -4.15 -18.92 -8.43
CA GLU A 102 -3.14 -19.78 -7.80
C GLU A 102 -2.14 -19.01 -6.92
N GLU A 103 -1.48 -19.72 -6.00
CA GLU A 103 -0.49 -19.18 -5.04
C GLU A 103 0.71 -18.50 -5.72
N ASP A 104 1.08 -18.91 -6.92
CA ASP A 104 2.16 -18.30 -7.71
C ASP A 104 1.91 -16.82 -8.03
N ARG A 105 0.65 -16.36 -7.91
CA ARG A 105 0.23 -14.98 -8.14
C ARG A 105 0.45 -14.06 -6.96
N LYS A 106 0.60 -14.61 -5.75
CA LYS A 106 0.61 -13.85 -4.49
C LYS A 106 1.52 -12.61 -4.53
N TRP A 107 2.75 -12.77 -5.03
CA TRP A 107 3.71 -11.68 -5.12
C TRP A 107 3.38 -10.67 -6.23
N ASP A 108 2.84 -11.13 -7.36
CA ASP A 108 2.35 -10.24 -8.43
C ASP A 108 1.19 -9.38 -7.92
N VAL A 109 0.23 -9.98 -7.20
CA VAL A 109 -0.93 -9.27 -6.63
C VAL A 109 -0.48 -8.26 -5.58
N TYR A 110 0.45 -8.61 -4.68
CA TYR A 110 1.01 -7.66 -3.72
C TYR A 110 1.72 -6.48 -4.43
N ALA A 111 2.56 -6.76 -5.41
CA ALA A 111 3.27 -5.72 -6.15
C ALA A 111 2.30 -4.83 -6.96
N ALA A 112 1.30 -5.42 -7.61
CA ALA A 112 0.25 -4.69 -8.32
C ALA A 112 -0.57 -3.81 -7.37
N LEU A 113 -0.96 -4.33 -6.19
CA LEU A 113 -1.64 -3.55 -5.15
C LEU A 113 -0.85 -2.29 -4.80
N LYS A 114 0.44 -2.44 -4.46
CA LYS A 114 1.30 -1.31 -4.06
C LYS A 114 1.48 -0.33 -5.22
N THR A 115 1.64 -0.81 -6.45
CA THR A 115 1.75 0.03 -7.65
C THR A 115 0.48 0.82 -7.90
N GLN A 116 -0.69 0.17 -7.88
CA GLN A 116 -1.96 0.83 -8.17
C GLN A 116 -2.36 1.82 -7.08
N CYS A 117 -2.04 1.55 -5.81
CA CYS A 117 -2.21 2.54 -4.75
C CYS A 117 -1.35 3.79 -4.99
N GLU A 118 -0.07 3.64 -5.36
CA GLU A 118 0.79 4.77 -5.75
C GLU A 118 0.17 5.60 -6.87
N LEU A 119 -0.28 4.95 -7.94
CA LEU A 119 -0.92 5.65 -9.05
C LEU A 119 -2.16 6.43 -8.60
N GLU A 120 -2.96 5.90 -7.67
CA GLU A 120 -4.10 6.62 -7.10
C GLU A 120 -3.70 7.85 -6.27
N TYR A 121 -2.66 7.76 -5.43
CA TYR A 121 -2.16 8.92 -4.67
C TYR A 121 -1.66 10.03 -5.60
N TRP A 122 -0.87 9.68 -6.62
CA TRP A 122 -0.35 10.65 -7.58
C TRP A 122 -1.43 11.22 -8.47
N ARG A 123 -2.39 10.40 -8.94
CA ARG A 123 -3.54 10.89 -9.70
C ARG A 123 -4.34 11.89 -8.86
N PHE A 124 -4.67 11.57 -7.62
CA PHE A 124 -5.40 12.46 -6.73
C PHE A 124 -4.67 13.80 -6.51
N GLY A 125 -3.37 13.76 -6.24
CA GLY A 125 -2.57 14.98 -6.07
C GLY A 125 -2.55 15.88 -7.32
N GLN A 126 -2.58 15.28 -8.52
CA GLN A 126 -2.57 16.02 -9.80
C GLN A 126 -3.95 16.54 -10.20
N GLU A 127 -4.99 15.72 -10.05
CA GLU A 127 -6.35 16.02 -10.50
C GLU A 127 -7.11 16.88 -9.48
N GLU A 128 -7.09 16.50 -8.21
CA GLU A 128 -7.91 17.12 -7.16
C GLU A 128 -7.20 18.28 -6.47
N LYS A 129 -5.86 18.35 -6.57
CA LYS A 129 -5.01 19.44 -6.03
C LYS A 129 -5.37 19.80 -4.58
N PRO A 130 -5.30 18.84 -3.64
CA PRO A 130 -5.61 19.10 -2.25
C PRO A 130 -4.66 20.15 -1.64
N SER A 131 -5.04 20.72 -0.49
CA SER A 131 -4.21 21.66 0.26
C SER A 131 -2.91 21.04 0.78
N PHE A 132 -2.87 19.72 0.98
CA PHE A 132 -1.70 19.01 1.47
C PHE A 132 -0.75 18.56 0.35
N VAL A 133 0.54 18.47 0.70
CA VAL A 133 1.54 17.82 -0.17
C VAL A 133 1.58 16.32 0.08
N ILE A 134 1.46 15.53 -0.98
CA ILE A 134 1.61 14.08 -0.95
C ILE A 134 3.09 13.71 -1.09
N ASN A 135 3.60 12.88 -0.18
CA ASN A 135 4.92 12.25 -0.29
C ASN A 135 4.79 10.74 -0.11
N SER A 136 5.63 9.98 -0.80
CA SER A 136 5.68 8.53 -0.68
C SER A 136 7.05 8.06 -0.20
N VAL A 137 7.04 7.06 0.67
CA VAL A 137 8.22 6.33 1.14
C VAL A 137 8.16 4.92 0.58
N PHE A 138 9.26 4.42 0.01
CA PHE A 138 9.33 3.09 -0.62
C PHE A 138 10.28 2.15 0.13
N PRO A 139 9.87 1.56 1.27
CA PRO A 139 10.71 0.59 1.96
C PRO A 139 10.95 -0.66 1.11
N SER A 140 12.15 -1.25 1.26
CA SER A 140 12.43 -2.64 0.90
C SER A 140 12.11 -3.53 2.11
N ASP A 141 12.99 -4.47 2.44
CA ASP A 141 12.91 -5.25 3.67
C ASP A 141 13.31 -4.38 4.89
N VAL A 142 12.38 -4.25 5.83
CA VAL A 142 12.54 -3.46 7.06
C VAL A 142 12.85 -4.42 8.21
N VAL A 143 14.12 -4.43 8.60
CA VAL A 143 14.62 -5.26 9.70
C VAL A 143 14.77 -4.40 10.95
N SER A 144 14.03 -4.75 12.01
CA SER A 144 14.09 -4.09 13.31
C SER A 144 13.66 -5.06 14.42
N PRO A 145 13.96 -4.75 15.70
CA PRO A 145 13.36 -5.48 16.81
C PRO A 145 11.83 -5.44 16.73
N THR A 146 11.18 -6.57 17.00
CA THR A 146 9.72 -6.59 17.12
C THR A 146 9.33 -5.91 18.43
N PHE A 147 8.58 -4.82 18.33
CA PHE A 147 8.27 -3.97 19.49
C PHE A 147 7.24 -4.62 20.44
N HIS A 148 6.28 -5.38 19.90
CA HIS A 148 5.23 -6.02 20.68
C HIS A 148 5.24 -7.56 20.49
N PRO A 149 5.18 -8.37 21.56
CA PRO A 149 5.25 -9.84 21.46
C PRO A 149 4.20 -10.47 20.54
N GLU A 150 2.99 -9.89 20.51
CA GLU A 150 1.88 -10.38 19.70
C GLU A 150 1.83 -9.78 18.29
N GLN A 151 2.80 -8.94 17.90
CA GLN A 151 2.81 -8.36 16.57
C GLN A 151 2.96 -9.49 15.53
N PRO A 152 1.97 -9.70 14.63
CA PRO A 152 2.14 -10.62 13.53
C PRO A 152 3.29 -10.07 12.69
N GLY A 153 4.38 -10.84 12.63
CA GLY A 153 5.70 -10.33 12.31
C GLY A 153 5.81 -9.46 11.05
N SER A 154 6.76 -8.53 11.06
CA SER A 154 7.17 -7.76 9.89
C SER A 154 8.13 -8.59 9.01
N THR A 155 8.78 -7.98 8.02
CA THR A 155 9.94 -8.58 7.32
C THR A 155 11.06 -8.99 8.29
N SER A 156 11.09 -8.42 9.50
CA SER A 156 11.99 -8.87 10.57
C SER A 156 11.69 -10.30 11.04
N LYS A 157 10.42 -10.72 11.08
CA LYS A 157 10.08 -12.12 11.39
C LYS A 157 10.48 -13.05 10.25
N LEU A 158 10.26 -12.64 9.00
CA LEU A 158 10.73 -13.43 7.84
C LEU A 158 12.24 -13.67 7.92
N ALA A 159 13.02 -12.65 8.27
CA ALA A 159 14.48 -12.76 8.42
C ALA A 159 14.92 -13.68 9.58
N LEU A 160 14.09 -13.85 10.62
CA LEU A 160 14.35 -14.75 11.75
C LEU A 160 13.88 -16.19 11.49
N ASP A 161 12.97 -16.39 10.53
CA ASP A 161 12.41 -17.70 10.18
C ASP A 161 13.22 -18.42 9.08
N PHE A 162 14.24 -17.78 8.51
CA PHE A 162 15.26 -18.39 7.62
C PHE A 162 16.41 -19.01 8.41
#